data_AF-A0A2R2MLD1-F1
#
_entry.id   AF-A0A2R2MLD1-F1
#
_cell.length_a   1.000
_cell.length_b   1.000
_cell.length_c   1.000
_cell.angle_alpha   90.00
_cell.angle_beta   90.00
_cell.angle_gamma   90.00
#
_symmetry.space_group_name_H-M   'P 1'
#
loop_
_entity.id
_entity.type
_entity.pdbx_description
1 polymer ?
#
loop_
_entity_poly.entity_id
_entity_poly.type
_entity_poly.pdbx_seq_one_letter_code
_entity_poly.pdbx_strand_id
1 'polypeptide(L)'
;METYMDLVNYAWDYFWAGPEKKVNVTFWDCVHNYARTFRQPAFQEEQRKWFYVYFDKIADKNGDGILTRKEYEEFLGLVGVHPLSVPPSFEALDTDGDGQISKEEFANAAVGFFCCTADTPAKLFWGPFLA
;
A
#
# COMPACT_ATOMS: atom_id res chain seq x y z
N MET A 1 -6.16 -1.61 -20.11
CA MET A 1 -6.41 -2.93 -19.48
C MET A 1 -5.13 -3.78 -19.53
N GLU A 2 -4.44 -3.88 -20.68
CA GLU A 2 -3.09 -4.48 -20.78
C GLU A 2 -2.09 -3.86 -19.79
N THR A 3 -1.99 -2.52 -19.73
CA THR A 3 -1.07 -1.83 -18.81
C THR A 3 -1.32 -2.11 -17.33
N TYR A 4 -2.56 -2.40 -16.92
CA TYR A 4 -2.87 -2.74 -15.53
C TYR A 4 -2.48 -4.18 -15.20
N MET A 5 -2.78 -5.12 -16.11
CA MET A 5 -2.42 -6.52 -15.92
C MET A 5 -0.91 -6.73 -15.94
N ASP A 6 -0.18 -6.01 -16.78
CA ASP A 6 1.29 -6.03 -16.77
C ASP A 6 1.86 -5.55 -15.45
N LEU A 7 1.25 -4.52 -14.86
CA LEU A 7 1.63 -4.02 -13.55
C LEU A 7 1.36 -5.05 -12.46
N VAL A 8 0.18 -5.67 -12.45
CA VAL A 8 -0.18 -6.72 -11.47
C VAL A 8 0.74 -7.93 -11.62
N ASN A 9 1.07 -8.34 -12.85
CA ASN A 9 1.98 -9.45 -13.12
C ASN A 9 3.40 -9.16 -12.63
N TYR A 10 3.91 -7.93 -12.85
CA TYR A 10 5.19 -7.53 -12.28
C TYR A 10 5.13 -7.56 -10.75
N ALA A 11 4.08 -6.99 -10.14
CA ALA A 11 3.94 -6.96 -8.70
C ALA A 11 3.90 -8.38 -8.11
N TRP A 12 3.22 -9.30 -8.79
CA TRP A 12 3.21 -10.72 -8.45
C TRP A 12 4.61 -11.32 -8.45
N ASP A 13 5.33 -11.21 -9.56
CA ASP A 13 6.68 -11.73 -9.72
C ASP A 13 7.64 -11.15 -8.65
N TYR A 14 7.53 -9.86 -8.37
CA TYR A 14 8.49 -9.14 -7.57
C TYR A 14 8.25 -9.25 -6.06
N PHE A 15 7.00 -9.13 -5.60
CA PHE A 15 6.64 -9.07 -4.18
C PHE A 15 6.19 -10.41 -3.61
N TRP A 16 5.39 -11.18 -4.34
CA TRP A 16 4.73 -12.39 -3.79
C TRP A 16 5.41 -13.68 -4.24
N ALA A 17 5.56 -13.90 -5.54
CA ALA A 17 6.21 -15.08 -6.11
C ALA A 17 7.69 -15.19 -5.72
N GLY A 18 8.30 -14.04 -5.41
CA GLY A 18 9.69 -13.91 -5.02
C GLY A 18 10.66 -14.19 -6.18
N PRO A 19 11.98 -14.16 -5.91
CA PRO A 19 12.99 -14.36 -6.95
C PRO A 19 12.91 -15.72 -7.66
N GLU A 20 12.28 -16.71 -7.02
CA GLU A 20 12.02 -18.04 -7.58
C GLU A 20 10.82 -18.09 -8.53
N LYS A 21 10.04 -17.00 -8.64
CA LYS A 21 8.86 -16.88 -9.50
C LYS A 21 7.86 -18.02 -9.31
N LYS A 22 7.54 -18.32 -8.05
CA LYS A 22 6.59 -19.38 -7.72
C LYS A 22 5.19 -19.04 -8.27
N VAL A 23 4.55 -20.03 -8.89
CA VAL A 23 3.16 -19.90 -9.38
C VAL A 23 2.16 -19.92 -8.21
N ASN A 24 2.50 -20.62 -7.11
CA ASN A 24 1.73 -20.66 -5.87
C ASN A 24 2.67 -20.37 -4.70
N VAL A 25 2.21 -19.56 -3.75
CA VAL A 25 2.98 -19.18 -2.56
C VAL A 25 2.27 -19.65 -1.30
N THR A 26 3.00 -20.26 -0.38
CA THR A 26 2.49 -20.57 0.95
C THR A 26 2.49 -19.30 1.82
N PHE A 27 1.81 -19.35 2.97
CA PHE A 27 1.91 -18.28 3.96
C PHE A 27 3.37 -17.97 4.34
N TRP A 28 4.20 -18.99 4.49
CA TRP A 28 5.62 -18.82 4.83
C TRP A 28 6.45 -18.26 3.70
N ASP A 29 6.10 -18.54 2.44
CA ASP A 29 6.73 -17.89 1.29
C ASP A 29 6.42 -16.39 1.29
N CYS A 30 5.15 -16.02 1.52
CA CYS A 30 4.75 -14.61 1.65
C CYS A 30 5.52 -13.92 2.77
N VAL A 31 5.59 -14.51 3.97
CA VAL A 31 6.34 -13.94 5.10
C VAL A 31 7.82 -13.77 4.76
N HIS A 32 8.46 -14.76 4.15
CA HIS A 32 9.87 -14.67 3.76
C HIS A 32 10.13 -13.61 2.69
N ASN A 33 9.25 -13.51 1.70
CA ASN A 33 9.37 -12.54 0.62
C ASN A 33 9.13 -11.12 1.14
N TYR A 34 8.12 -10.91 1.99
CA TYR A 34 7.91 -9.63 2.65
C TYR A 34 9.04 -9.27 3.60
N ALA A 35 9.68 -10.22 4.28
CA ALA A 35 10.85 -9.93 5.13
C ALA A 35 12.05 -9.33 4.38
N ARG A 36 12.01 -9.26 3.04
CA ARG A 36 12.98 -8.50 2.24
C ARG A 36 12.83 -6.99 2.44
N THR A 37 11.64 -6.47 2.78
CA THR A 37 11.44 -5.05 3.11
C THR A 37 12.39 -4.60 4.22
N PHE A 38 12.63 -5.43 5.23
CA PHE A 38 13.54 -5.09 6.33
C PHE A 38 15.02 -5.29 6.02
N ARG A 39 15.36 -6.05 4.97
CA ARG A 39 16.74 -6.52 4.71
C ARG A 39 17.35 -5.95 3.44
N GLN A 40 16.55 -5.40 2.52
CA GLN A 40 16.98 -4.97 1.19
C GLN A 40 16.48 -3.53 0.90
N PRO A 41 17.35 -2.51 0.99
CA PRO A 41 16.97 -1.12 0.71
C PRO A 41 16.37 -0.92 -0.69
N ALA A 42 16.91 -1.59 -1.71
CA ALA A 42 16.37 -1.55 -3.07
C ALA A 42 14.92 -2.06 -3.14
N PHE A 43 14.55 -3.03 -2.29
CA PHE A 43 13.18 -3.53 -2.24
C PHE A 43 12.21 -2.50 -1.61
N GLN A 44 12.69 -1.70 -0.65
CA GLN A 44 11.91 -0.58 -0.09
C GLN A 44 11.68 0.52 -1.13
N GLU A 45 12.70 0.85 -1.91
CA GLU A 45 12.59 1.84 -3.00
C GLU A 45 11.61 1.38 -4.08
N GLU A 46 11.69 0.12 -4.52
CA GLU A 46 10.72 -0.43 -5.47
C GLU A 46 9.32 -0.48 -4.87
N GLN A 47 9.17 -0.87 -3.61
CA GLN A 47 7.88 -0.83 -2.93
C GLN A 47 7.27 0.59 -2.92
N ARG A 48 8.07 1.63 -2.67
CA ARG A 48 7.62 3.03 -2.75
C ARG A 48 7.15 3.40 -4.16
N LYS A 49 7.91 3.04 -5.19
CA LYS A 49 7.52 3.28 -6.60
C LYS A 49 6.19 2.59 -6.92
N TRP A 50 6.00 1.39 -6.40
CA TRP A 50 4.75 0.65 -6.55
C TRP A 50 3.57 1.34 -5.89
N PHE A 51 3.75 1.92 -4.69
CA PHE A 51 2.69 2.71 -4.07
C PHE A 51 2.33 3.96 -4.86
N TYR A 52 3.29 4.59 -5.53
CA TYR A 52 3.00 5.69 -6.46
C TYR A 52 2.17 5.24 -7.67
N VAL A 53 2.44 4.05 -8.22
CA VAL A 53 1.62 3.50 -9.31
C VAL A 53 0.20 3.18 -8.81
N TYR A 54 0.07 2.60 -7.63
CA TYR A 54 -1.23 2.35 -7.00
C TYR A 54 -2.02 3.64 -6.79
N PHE A 55 -1.35 4.69 -6.30
CA PHE A 55 -1.93 6.01 -6.15
C PHE A 55 -2.47 6.51 -7.50
N ASP A 56 -1.60 6.62 -8.51
CA ASP A 56 -1.95 7.22 -9.81
C ASP A 56 -2.96 6.43 -10.64
N LYS A 57 -3.08 5.11 -10.42
CA LYS A 57 -3.87 4.21 -11.27
C LYS A 57 -5.14 3.69 -10.62
N ILE A 58 -5.22 3.69 -9.30
CA ILE A 58 -6.31 3.05 -8.57
C ILE A 58 -6.98 4.04 -7.61
N ALA A 59 -6.19 4.76 -6.81
CA ALA A 59 -6.72 5.62 -5.76
C ALA A 59 -7.14 6.99 -6.32
N ASP A 60 -6.24 7.67 -7.03
CA ASP A 60 -6.48 8.99 -7.63
C ASP A 60 -7.21 8.82 -8.97
N LYS A 61 -8.53 8.83 -8.92
CA LYS A 61 -9.39 8.60 -10.10
C LYS A 61 -9.47 9.82 -11.00
N ASN A 62 -9.35 11.01 -10.41
CA ASN A 62 -9.56 12.26 -11.12
C ASN A 62 -8.24 12.82 -11.69
N GLY A 63 -7.09 12.35 -11.18
CA GLY A 63 -5.74 12.68 -11.64
C GLY A 63 -5.22 14.03 -11.13
N ASP A 64 -5.77 14.56 -10.04
CA ASP A 64 -5.37 15.85 -9.45
C ASP A 64 -4.15 15.74 -8.52
N GLY A 65 -3.67 14.52 -8.25
CA GLY A 65 -2.49 14.27 -7.43
C GLY A 65 -2.76 14.25 -5.92
N ILE A 66 -4.03 14.29 -5.51
CA ILE A 66 -4.47 14.23 -4.11
C ILE A 66 -5.59 13.17 -3.96
N LEU A 67 -5.78 12.65 -2.75
CA LEU A 67 -6.93 11.82 -2.45
C LEU A 67 -7.87 12.55 -1.52
N THR A 68 -9.09 12.76 -2.00
CA THR A 68 -10.20 13.12 -1.13
C THR A 68 -10.57 11.94 -0.24
N ARG A 69 -11.25 12.22 0.88
CA ARG A 69 -11.78 11.17 1.77
C ARG A 69 -12.66 10.15 1.03
N LYS A 70 -13.41 10.60 0.02
CA LYS A 70 -14.27 9.74 -0.79
C LYS A 70 -13.45 8.80 -1.69
N GLU A 71 -12.43 9.31 -2.36
CA GLU A 71 -11.54 8.48 -3.19
C GLU A 71 -10.78 7.46 -2.35
N TYR A 72 -10.33 7.87 -1.16
CA TYR A 72 -9.69 6.98 -0.21
C TYR A 72 -10.64 5.89 0.33
N GLU A 73 -11.91 6.23 0.62
CA GLU A 73 -12.94 5.26 1.01
C GLU A 73 -13.21 4.24 -0.09
N GLU A 74 -13.37 4.71 -1.34
CA GLU A 74 -13.59 3.84 -2.50
C GLU A 74 -12.37 2.93 -2.74
N PHE A 75 -11.16 3.46 -2.61
CA PHE A 75 -9.92 2.68 -2.68
C PHE A 75 -9.87 1.59 -1.61
N LEU A 76 -10.15 1.91 -0.35
CA LEU A 76 -10.18 0.94 0.75
C LEU A 76 -11.27 -0.12 0.55
N GLY A 77 -12.41 0.26 -0.06
CA GLY A 77 -13.44 -0.70 -0.46
C GLY A 77 -12.97 -1.71 -1.50
N LEU A 78 -12.16 -1.30 -2.48
CA LEU A 78 -11.62 -2.19 -3.52
C LEU A 78 -10.67 -3.25 -2.99
N VAL A 79 -9.92 -2.93 -1.93
CA VAL A 79 -8.98 -3.86 -1.27
C VAL A 79 -9.65 -4.67 -0.15
N GLY A 80 -10.95 -4.49 0.07
CA GLY A 80 -11.73 -5.25 1.07
C GLY A 80 -11.54 -4.78 2.51
N VAL A 81 -11.07 -3.55 2.72
CA VAL A 81 -10.97 -2.95 4.06
C VAL A 81 -12.35 -2.47 4.50
N HIS A 82 -12.68 -2.70 5.77
CA HIS A 82 -13.98 -2.33 6.32
C HIS A 82 -14.16 -0.79 6.34
N PRO A 83 -15.33 -0.24 5.95
CA PRO A 83 -15.56 1.21 5.88
C PRO A 83 -15.32 1.97 7.21
N LEU A 84 -15.58 1.31 8.35
CA LEU A 84 -15.30 1.90 9.68
C LEU A 84 -13.81 2.14 9.96
N SER A 85 -12.92 1.49 9.22
CA SER A 85 -11.48 1.72 9.31
C SER A 85 -11.03 2.97 8.55
N VAL A 86 -11.86 3.47 7.63
CA VAL A 86 -11.51 4.57 6.73
C VAL A 86 -11.26 5.88 7.49
N PRO A 87 -12.13 6.34 8.42
CA PRO A 87 -11.89 7.58 9.16
C PRO A 87 -10.56 7.60 9.94
N PRO A 88 -10.24 6.62 10.81
CA PRO A 88 -8.99 6.65 11.57
C PRO A 88 -7.75 6.44 10.68
N SER A 89 -7.86 5.69 9.58
CA SER A 89 -6.75 5.56 8.62
C SER A 89 -6.51 6.87 7.87
N PHE A 90 -7.56 7.56 7.42
CA PHE A 90 -7.43 8.84 6.73
C PHE A 90 -6.77 9.91 7.63
N GLU A 91 -7.27 10.07 8.86
CA GLU A 91 -6.71 11.00 9.84
C GLU A 91 -5.27 10.68 10.24
N ALA A 92 -4.86 9.41 10.17
CA ALA A 92 -3.48 9.01 10.42
C ALA A 92 -2.54 9.27 9.24
N LEU A 93 -3.09 9.37 8.02
CA LEU A 93 -2.35 9.57 6.78
C LEU A 93 -2.22 11.06 6.42
N ASP A 94 -3.24 11.87 6.72
CA ASP A 94 -3.26 13.33 6.59
C ASP A 94 -2.42 13.96 7.71
N THR A 95 -1.13 14.13 7.45
CA THR A 95 -0.15 14.54 8.46
C THR A 95 -0.02 16.05 8.59
N ASP A 96 -0.35 16.79 7.53
CA ASP A 96 -0.35 18.25 7.55
C ASP A 96 -1.73 18.84 7.91
N GLY A 97 -2.78 18.02 7.93
CA GLY A 97 -4.13 18.39 8.37
C GLY A 97 -4.89 19.21 7.33
N ASP A 98 -4.54 19.12 6.06
CA ASP A 98 -5.19 19.86 4.98
C ASP A 98 -6.53 19.23 4.53
N GLY A 99 -6.86 18.05 5.07
CA GLY A 99 -8.08 17.29 4.77
C GLY A 99 -7.99 16.46 3.49
N GLN A 100 -6.79 16.29 2.94
CA GLN A 100 -6.48 15.56 1.72
C GLN A 100 -5.27 14.65 2.00
N ILE A 101 -5.07 13.62 1.17
CA ILE A 101 -3.87 12.78 1.27
C ILE A 101 -3.04 13.02 0.02
N SER A 102 -1.88 13.64 0.19
CA SER A 102 -0.92 13.79 -0.88
C SER A 102 -0.30 12.44 -1.27
N LYS A 103 0.22 12.36 -2.49
CA LYS A 103 0.96 11.17 -2.96
C LYS A 103 2.13 10.79 -2.05
N GLU A 104 2.79 11.79 -1.47
CA GLU A 104 3.92 11.57 -0.56
C GLU A 104 3.46 10.99 0.78
N GLU A 105 2.37 11.51 1.36
CA GLU A 105 1.77 10.98 2.58
C GLU A 105 1.29 9.54 2.40
N PHE A 106 0.63 9.25 1.29
CA PHE A 106 0.20 7.89 0.96
C PHE A 106 1.37 6.89 0.92
N ALA A 107 2.45 7.23 0.21
CA ALA A 107 3.61 6.36 0.11
C ALA A 107 4.37 6.25 1.43
N ASN A 108 4.48 7.34 2.20
CA ASN A 108 5.15 7.33 3.50
C ASN A 108 4.41 6.46 4.51
N ALA A 109 3.08 6.53 4.57
CA ALA A 109 2.28 5.67 5.42
C ALA A 109 2.38 4.19 4.99
N ALA A 110 2.35 3.92 3.69
CA ALA A 110 2.46 2.57 3.16
C ALA A 110 3.84 1.94 3.47
N VAL A 111 4.93 2.68 3.24
CA VAL A 111 6.29 2.26 3.62
C VAL A 111 6.38 2.08 5.13
N GLY A 112 5.82 3.01 5.92
CA GLY A 112 5.78 2.92 7.38
C GLY A 112 5.14 1.62 7.87
N PHE A 113 4.04 1.18 7.27
CA PHE A 113 3.33 -0.04 7.67
C PHE A 113 4.17 -1.29 7.43
N PHE A 114 4.82 -1.37 6.26
CA PHE A 114 5.56 -2.57 5.86
C PHE A 114 7.02 -2.60 6.32
N CYS A 115 7.62 -1.45 6.65
CA CYS A 115 9.04 -1.33 6.94
C CYS A 115 9.34 -0.87 8.38
N CYS A 116 8.36 -0.42 9.15
CA CYS A 116 8.58 0.04 10.52
C CYS A 116 7.96 -0.94 11.53
N THR A 117 8.79 -1.52 12.41
CA THR A 117 8.36 -2.34 13.54
C THR A 117 8.03 -1.52 14.79
N ALA A 118 8.28 -0.21 14.74
CA ALA A 118 7.89 0.72 15.80
C ALA A 118 6.38 0.96 15.76
N ASP A 119 5.78 1.14 16.93
CA ASP A 119 4.35 1.42 17.11
C ASP A 119 3.99 2.80 16.54
N THR A 120 3.89 2.86 15.22
CA THR A 120 3.63 4.08 14.42
C THR A 120 2.19 4.06 13.90
N PRO A 121 1.60 5.23 13.60
CA PRO A 121 0.25 5.31 13.01
C PRO A 121 0.11 4.48 11.74
N ALA A 122 1.22 4.22 11.06
CA ALA A 122 1.27 3.40 9.87
C ALA A 122 0.66 2.00 10.08
N LYS A 123 0.66 1.42 11.29
CA LYS A 123 -0.02 0.15 11.63
C LYS A 123 -1.51 0.10 11.26
N LEU A 124 -2.13 1.27 11.06
CA LEU A 124 -3.53 1.43 10.67
C LEU A 124 -3.73 1.54 9.16
N PHE A 125 -2.69 1.33 8.34
CA PHE A 125 -2.75 1.50 6.89
C PHE A 125 -3.84 0.64 6.23
N TRP A 126 -4.10 -0.58 6.73
CA TRP A 126 -5.22 -1.43 6.31
C TRP A 126 -6.40 -1.45 7.30
N GLY A 127 -6.45 -0.48 8.22
CA GLY A 127 -7.37 -0.46 9.36
C GLY A 127 -6.84 -1.17 10.61
N PRO A 128 -7.59 -1.13 11.72
CA PRO A 128 -7.22 -1.84 12.95
C PRO A 128 -7.23 -3.35 12.72
N PHE A 129 -6.17 -4.03 13.16
CA PHE A 129 -6.13 -5.48 13.22
C PHE A 129 -7.27 -5.97 14.12
N LEU A 130 -8.20 -6.75 13.55
CA LEU A 130 -9.22 -7.43 14.34
C LEU A 130 -8.52 -8.46 15.23
N ALA A 131 -8.76 -8.35 16.54
CA ALA A 131 -8.33 -9.32 17.55
C ALA A 131 -9.08 -10.65 17.39
#